data_AF-A0AAE4H7N4-F1
#
_entry.id   AF-A0AAE4H7N4-F1
#
_cell.length_a   1.000
_cell.length_b   1.000
_cell.length_c   1.000
_cell.angle_alpha   90.00
_cell.angle_beta   90.00
_cell.angle_gamma   90.00
#
_symmetry.space_group_name_H-M   'P 1'
#
loop_
_entity.id
_entity.type
_entity.pdbx_description
1 polymer ?
#
loop_
_entity_poly.entity_id
_entity_poly.type
_entity_poly.pdbx_seq_one_letter_code
_entity_poly.pdbx_strand_id
1 'polypeptide(L)'
;MNQHEESRHSYPLMYLAKAWRQHAQHHGESDPQVEITAVPASHGPRGGYWSAFFAPRSGEMVIIQGAGPHPTHAAARDFLTWMLQQLHHNGNITLYPRVYDQEAIA
;
A
#
# COMPACT_ATOMS: atom_id res chain seq x y z
N MET A 1 -1.60 -14.37 22.04
CA MET A 1 -0.80 -14.50 20.79
C MET A 1 -1.52 -13.71 19.72
N ASN A 2 -0.91 -12.62 19.26
CA ASN A 2 -1.57 -11.61 18.43
C ASN A 2 -1.58 -12.06 16.96
N GLN A 3 -2.75 -12.41 16.44
CA GLN A 3 -2.97 -12.85 15.06
C GLN A 3 -2.67 -11.77 13.99
N HIS A 4 -2.15 -10.60 14.39
CA HIS A 4 -1.83 -9.48 13.50
C HIS A 4 -0.36 -9.41 13.09
N GLU A 5 0.53 -10.21 13.70
CA GLU A 5 1.95 -10.27 13.29
C GLU A 5 2.19 -11.24 12.13
N GLU A 6 1.29 -12.21 11.91
CA GLU A 6 1.47 -13.29 10.93
C GLU A 6 1.24 -12.86 9.46
N SER A 7 0.52 -11.77 9.22
CA SER A 7 0.14 -11.32 7.85
C SER A 7 0.87 -10.07 7.39
N ARG A 8 2.10 -9.84 7.87
CA ARG A 8 2.97 -8.74 7.41
C ARG A 8 3.96 -9.23 6.36
N HIS A 9 3.88 -8.67 5.17
CA HIS A 9 4.79 -8.98 4.07
C HIS A 9 5.64 -7.77 3.72
N SER A 10 6.95 -7.95 3.57
CA SER A 10 7.86 -6.89 3.12
C SER A 10 8.37 -7.19 1.73
N TYR A 11 8.26 -6.23 0.83
CA TYR A 11 8.76 -6.33 -0.54
C TYR A 11 9.68 -5.15 -0.87
N PRO A 12 10.80 -5.39 -1.58
CA PRO A 12 11.54 -4.34 -2.25
C PRO A 12 10.68 -3.53 -3.22
N LEU A 13 10.93 -2.22 -3.35
CA LEU A 13 10.19 -1.31 -4.23
C LEU A 13 10.10 -1.80 -5.68
N MET A 14 11.14 -2.46 -6.19
CA MET A 14 11.14 -3.05 -7.54
C MET A 14 10.03 -4.09 -7.76
N TYR A 15 9.50 -4.69 -6.69
CA TYR A 15 8.41 -5.65 -6.74
C TYR A 15 7.04 -5.04 -6.42
N LEU A 16 6.92 -3.71 -6.31
CA LEU A 16 5.67 -3.03 -5.97
C LEU A 16 4.49 -3.48 -6.86
N ALA A 17 4.67 -3.46 -8.19
CA ALA A 17 3.59 -3.86 -9.10
C ALA A 17 3.17 -5.32 -8.89
N LYS A 18 4.13 -6.21 -8.64
CA LYS A 18 3.86 -7.62 -8.35
C LYS A 18 3.10 -7.78 -7.03
N ALA A 19 3.58 -7.16 -5.96
CA ALA A 19 2.95 -7.20 -4.65
C ALA A 19 1.53 -6.61 -4.70
N TRP A 20 1.35 -5.51 -5.42
CA TRP A 20 0.03 -4.91 -5.63
C TRP A 20 -0.94 -5.86 -6.34
N ARG A 21 -0.51 -6.49 -7.44
CA ARG A 21 -1.34 -7.49 -8.14
C ARG A 21 -1.71 -8.68 -7.27
N GLN A 22 -0.80 -9.10 -6.40
CA GLN A 22 -1.00 -10.29 -5.54
C GLN A 22 -1.94 -10.01 -4.37
N HIS A 23 -1.84 -8.83 -3.74
CA HIS A 23 -2.50 -8.54 -2.47
C HIS A 23 -3.63 -7.52 -2.56
N ALA A 24 -3.58 -6.65 -3.57
CA ALA A 24 -4.47 -5.49 -3.69
C ALA A 24 -5.26 -5.49 -5.02
N GLN A 25 -5.13 -6.50 -5.87
CA GLN A 25 -5.97 -6.65 -7.07
C GLN A 25 -6.78 -7.94 -7.06
N HIS A 26 -8.00 -7.84 -7.59
CA HIS A 26 -8.90 -8.95 -7.82
C HIS A 26 -9.48 -8.82 -9.24
N HIS A 27 -9.48 -9.92 -9.99
CA HIS A 27 -9.93 -9.93 -11.39
C HIS A 27 -9.27 -8.87 -12.30
N GLY A 28 -8.01 -8.49 -12.00
CA GLY A 28 -7.25 -7.51 -12.78
C GLY A 28 -7.43 -6.05 -12.36
N GLU A 29 -8.30 -5.78 -11.38
CA GLU A 29 -8.63 -4.43 -10.90
C GLU A 29 -8.23 -4.28 -9.43
N SER A 30 -7.80 -3.08 -9.01
CA SER A 30 -7.47 -2.85 -7.60
C SER A 30 -8.70 -2.86 -6.70
N ASP A 31 -8.60 -3.51 -5.54
CA ASP A 31 -9.64 -3.51 -4.52
C ASP A 31 -9.83 -2.08 -3.95
N PRO A 32 -11.05 -1.50 -4.04
CA PRO A 32 -11.33 -0.15 -3.53
C PRO A 32 -11.20 -0.02 -2.01
N GLN A 33 -11.20 -1.14 -1.27
CA GLN A 33 -11.04 -1.14 0.19
C GLN A 33 -9.59 -1.08 0.64
N VAL A 34 -8.61 -1.21 -0.27
CA VAL A 34 -7.20 -1.15 0.09
C VAL A 34 -6.85 0.23 0.65
N GLU A 35 -6.16 0.23 1.79
CA GLU A 35 -5.77 1.44 2.50
C GLU A 35 -4.27 1.69 2.36
N ILE A 36 -3.91 2.83 1.79
CA ILE A 36 -2.50 3.27 1.72
C ILE A 36 -2.14 3.93 3.06
N THR A 37 -1.06 3.45 3.67
CA THR A 37 -0.57 3.91 4.97
C THR A 37 0.96 3.91 5.00
N ALA A 38 1.53 4.09 6.19
CA ALA A 38 2.94 3.94 6.42
C ALA A 38 3.21 3.29 7.78
N VAL A 39 4.28 2.52 7.86
CA VAL A 39 4.70 1.82 9.07
C VAL A 39 6.05 2.32 9.55
N PRO A 40 6.31 2.40 10.87
CA PRO A 40 7.63 2.77 11.38
C PRO A 40 8.70 1.80 10.86
N ALA A 41 9.82 2.34 10.40
CA ALA A 41 11.00 1.56 10.09
C ALA A 41 11.65 1.10 11.40
N SER A 42 11.44 -0.16 11.76
CA SER A 42 12.07 -0.78 12.94
C SER A 42 13.58 -0.84 12.72
N HIS A 43 14.32 0.07 13.38
CA HIS A 43 15.78 0.17 13.52
C HIS A 43 16.52 1.11 12.54
N GLY A 44 17.11 2.17 13.13
CA GLY A 44 18.10 3.06 12.53
C GLY A 44 18.21 4.40 13.30
N PRO A 45 19.39 5.06 13.37
CA PRO A 45 19.60 6.31 14.12
C PRO A 45 18.81 7.51 13.58
N ARG A 46 18.18 7.37 12.41
CA ARG A 46 17.20 8.30 11.85
C ARG A 46 15.91 7.53 11.65
N GLY A 47 15.07 7.49 12.68
CA GLY A 47 13.74 6.90 12.58
C GLY A 47 12.99 7.45 11.37
N GLY A 48 12.20 6.61 10.72
CA GLY A 48 11.45 6.97 9.52
C GLY A 48 10.32 5.99 9.27
N TYR A 49 9.67 6.13 8.12
CA TYR A 49 8.47 5.39 7.76
C TYR A 49 8.65 4.66 6.43
N TRP A 50 8.27 3.39 6.38
CA TRP A 50 8.11 2.66 5.13
C TRP A 50 6.72 2.86 4.57
N SER A 51 6.65 2.97 3.25
CA SER A 51 5.39 2.93 2.50
C SER A 51 4.70 1.60 2.74
N ALA A 52 3.39 1.60 2.98
CA ALA A 52 2.66 0.36 3.17
C ALA A 52 1.23 0.45 2.65
N PHE A 53 0.61 -0.69 2.38
CA PHE A 53 -0.83 -0.76 2.18
C PHE A 53 -1.42 -1.94 2.93
N PHE A 54 -2.64 -1.76 3.42
CA PHE A 54 -3.43 -2.79 4.07
C PHE A 54 -4.51 -3.25 3.10
N ALA A 55 -4.64 -4.56 2.92
CA ALA A 55 -5.69 -5.18 2.13
C ALA A 55 -6.74 -5.80 3.08
N PRO A 56 -7.87 -5.14 3.34
CA PRO A 56 -8.83 -5.59 4.36
C PRO A 56 -9.43 -6.96 4.08
N ARG A 57 -9.58 -7.33 2.79
CA ARG A 57 -10.14 -8.63 2.39
C ARG A 57 -9.27 -9.81 2.80
N SER A 58 -7.95 -9.67 2.74
CA SER A 58 -7.00 -10.71 3.17
C SER A 58 -6.49 -10.49 4.60
N GLY A 59 -6.68 -9.28 5.16
CA GLY A 59 -6.10 -8.89 6.44
C GLY A 59 -4.58 -8.71 6.39
N GLU A 60 -4.00 -8.58 5.20
CA GLU A 60 -2.55 -8.49 5.01
C GLU A 60 -2.07 -7.04 5.01
N MET A 61 -0.94 -6.82 5.66
CA MET A 61 -0.21 -5.56 5.62
C MET A 61 1.04 -5.74 4.76
N VAL A 62 1.11 -5.01 3.66
CA VAL A 62 2.22 -5.07 2.71
C VAL A 62 3.09 -3.84 2.86
N ILE A 63 4.35 -4.04 3.21
CA ILE A 63 5.36 -3.00 3.43
C ILE A 63 6.29 -2.96 2.22
N ILE A 64 6.48 -1.77 1.67
CA ILE A 64 7.30 -1.52 0.50
C ILE A 64 8.59 -0.81 0.92
N GLN A 65 9.71 -1.50 0.75
CA GLN A 65 11.04 -1.06 1.16
C GLN A 65 11.81 -0.48 -0.03
N GLY A 66 12.12 0.81 0.04
CA GLY A 66 12.97 1.52 -0.91
C GLY A 66 14.43 1.61 -0.46
N ALA A 67 15.18 2.54 -1.04
CA ALA A 67 16.57 2.81 -0.68
C ALA A 67 16.75 3.29 0.78
N GLY A 68 15.71 3.93 1.35
CA GLY A 68 15.68 4.36 2.74
C GLY A 68 14.26 4.73 3.17
N PRO A 69 14.00 4.78 4.49
CA PRO A 69 12.70 5.15 5.01
C PRO A 69 12.43 6.65 4.80
N HIS A 70 11.16 7.00 4.66
CA HIS A 70 10.71 8.38 4.50
C HIS A 70 10.75 9.12 5.85
N PRO A 71 10.97 10.44 5.85
CA PRO A 71 11.09 11.21 7.09
C PRO A 71 9.78 11.31 7.88
N THR A 72 8.62 11.18 7.22
CA THR A 72 7.30 11.30 7.84
C THR A 72 6.34 10.22 7.33
N HIS A 73 5.31 9.94 8.12
CA HIS A 73 4.22 9.03 7.73
C HIS A 73 3.53 9.49 6.44
N ALA A 74 3.19 10.79 6.35
CA ALA A 74 2.58 11.39 5.17
C ALA A 74 3.48 11.24 3.92
N ALA A 75 4.78 11.50 4.03
CA ALA A 75 5.70 11.39 2.90
C ALA A 75 5.77 9.96 2.33
N ALA A 76 5.71 8.94 3.18
CA ALA A 76 5.63 7.54 2.75
C ALA A 76 4.32 7.23 2.03
N ARG A 77 3.18 7.64 2.61
CA ARG A 77 1.86 7.42 2.00
C ARG A 77 1.73 8.10 0.64
N ASP A 78 2.14 9.37 0.57
CA ASP A 78 2.03 10.19 -0.64
C ASP A 78 2.97 9.66 -1.73
N PHE A 79 4.17 9.19 -1.37
CA PHE A 79 5.08 8.51 -2.29
C PHE A 79 4.47 7.23 -2.88
N LEU A 80 3.89 6.37 -2.03
CA LEU A 80 3.26 5.14 -2.50
C LEU A 80 2.07 5.44 -3.42
N THR A 81 1.25 6.43 -3.06
CA THR A 81 0.13 6.88 -3.88
C THR A 81 0.59 7.35 -5.24
N TRP A 82 1.60 8.22 -5.28
CA TRP A 82 2.20 8.70 -6.53
C TRP A 82 2.75 7.54 -7.38
N MET A 83 3.47 6.60 -6.76
CA MET A 83 4.05 5.46 -7.49
C MET A 83 2.97 4.55 -8.09
N LEU A 84 1.89 4.28 -7.35
CA LEU A 84 0.76 3.50 -7.85
C LEU A 84 0.07 4.21 -9.03
N GLN A 85 -0.07 5.54 -8.96
CA GLN A 85 -0.56 6.32 -10.10
C GLN A 85 0.36 6.21 -11.32
N GLN A 86 1.69 6.23 -11.13
CA GLN A 86 2.63 6.00 -12.25
C GLN A 86 2.49 4.60 -12.85
N LEU A 87 2.35 3.57 -12.00
CA LEU A 87 2.10 2.19 -12.45
C LEU A 87 0.74 2.03 -13.15
N HIS A 88 -0.23 2.85 -12.79
CA HIS A 88 -1.50 2.88 -13.48
C HIS A 88 -1.37 3.51 -14.87
N HIS A 89 -0.77 4.70 -14.94
CA HIS A 89 -0.60 5.43 -16.20
C HIS A 89 0.26 4.67 -17.23
N ASN A 90 1.20 3.83 -16.78
CA ASN A 90 2.02 3.00 -17.67
C ASN A 90 1.42 1.60 -17.96
N GLY A 91 0.19 1.33 -17.50
CA GLY A 91 -0.53 0.09 -17.77
C GLY A 91 -0.06 -1.14 -16.98
N ASN A 92 0.77 -0.98 -15.95
CA ASN A 92 1.18 -2.09 -15.10
C ASN A 92 0.09 -2.51 -14.10
N ILE A 93 -0.73 -1.58 -13.61
CA ILE A 93 -1.86 -1.91 -12.74
C ILE A 93 -3.09 -1.12 -13.19
N THR A 94 -4.27 -1.59 -12.80
CA THR A 94 -5.51 -0.84 -12.97
C THR A 94 -5.97 -0.39 -11.60
N LEU A 95 -5.95 0.92 -11.36
CA LEU A 95 -6.52 1.52 -10.17
C LEU A 95 -8.01 1.75 -10.39
N TYR A 96 -8.82 1.38 -9.41
CA TYR A 96 -10.22 1.73 -9.38
C TYR A 96 -10.35 3.17 -8.88
N PRO A 97 -11.18 4.02 -9.50
CA PRO A 97 -11.59 5.25 -8.84
C PRO A 97 -12.18 4.83 -7.50
N ARG A 98 -11.82 5.50 -6.40
CA ARG A 98 -12.59 5.36 -5.17
C ARG A 98 -14.01 5.80 -5.54
N VAL A 99 -14.89 4.84 -5.79
CA VAL A 99 -16.30 5.13 -5.87
C VAL A 99 -16.61 5.65 -4.49
N TYR A 100 -16.90 6.94 -4.41
CA TYR A 100 -17.65 7.48 -3.30
C TYR A 100 -18.99 6.72 -3.35
N ASP A 101 -19.09 5.59 -2.64
CA ASP A 101 -20.37 4.92 -2.44
C ASP A 101 -21.22 5.82 -1.53
N GLN A 102 -21.97 6.68 -2.23
CA GLN A 102 -23.35 7.10 -2.03
C GLN A 102 -24.01 6.74 -0.68
N GLU A 103 -24.37 7.77 0.10
CA GLU A 103 -25.70 7.93 0.71
C GLU A 103 -25.89 9.42 1.07
N ALA A 104 -26.36 10.21 0.09
CA ALA A 104 -27.06 11.47 0.34
C ALA A 104 -28.42 11.41 -0.37
N ILE A 105 -29.15 10.32 -0.10
CA ILE A 105 -30.60 10.27 -0.26
C ILE A 105 -31.16 9.69 1.04
N ALA A 106 -31.45 10.58 1.98
CA ALA A 106 -32.53 10.48 2.94
C ALA A 106 -32.84 11.90 3.45
#